data_AF-A0A969EL82-F1
#
_entry.id   AF-A0A969EL82-F1
#
_cell.length_a   1.000
_cell.length_b   1.000
_cell.length_c   1.000
_cell.angle_alpha   90.00
_cell.angle_beta   90.00
_cell.angle_gamma   90.00
#
_symmetry.space_group_name_H-M   'P 1'
#
loop_
_entity.id
_entity.type
_entity.pdbx_description
1 polymer ?
#
loop_
_entity_poly.entity_id
_entity_poly.type
_entity_poly.pdbx_seq_one_letter_code
_entity_poly.pdbx_strand_id
1 'polypeptide(L)'
;MGRREKIGGRYRGRNITGHAIVDGGALSNFPIEFLINDTEEIRAVMGTQTKKPNVMGLLIDDSQPVPNLPFKPDEGDKPGVDLESRWFIILQRVGKLINTMMNAHDNAAIKTFQKNVCRLPSKGVGTVEFDMSEERIECLIDTGREAMKKYLDTIARKGRTRTTRGGR
;
A
#
# COMPACT_ATOMS: atom_id res chain seq x y z
N MET A 1 -20.01 -8.05 -25.28
CA MET A 1 -20.85 -7.11 -24.53
C MET A 1 -20.80 -7.49 -23.05
N GLY A 2 -19.83 -6.99 -22.29
CA GLY A 2 -19.60 -7.44 -20.90
C GLY A 2 -20.67 -6.92 -19.95
N ARG A 3 -21.35 -7.82 -19.22
CA ARG A 3 -22.24 -7.47 -18.10
C ARG A 3 -21.41 -6.75 -17.04
N ARG A 4 -21.56 -5.43 -16.93
CA ARG A 4 -21.22 -4.71 -15.70
C ARG A 4 -22.31 -5.03 -14.69
N GLU A 5 -21.99 -5.81 -13.66
CA GLU A 5 -22.89 -5.99 -12.52
C GLU A 5 -23.16 -4.62 -11.91
N LYS A 6 -24.41 -4.14 -12.06
CA LYS A 6 -24.83 -2.88 -11.46
C LYS A 6 -25.03 -3.12 -9.97
N ILE A 7 -24.15 -2.57 -9.17
CA ILE A 7 -24.37 -2.46 -7.73
C ILE A 7 -25.65 -1.68 -7.45
N GLY A 8 -26.46 -2.20 -6.54
CA GLY A 8 -27.67 -1.56 -6.02
C GLY A 8 -27.54 -1.35 -4.51
N GLY A 9 -28.08 -0.23 -4.00
CA GLY A 9 -28.06 0.07 -2.57
C GLY A 9 -27.81 1.54 -2.26
N ARG A 10 -27.66 1.85 -0.97
CA ARG A 10 -27.33 3.19 -0.48
C ARG A 10 -26.01 3.18 0.26
N TYR A 11 -25.12 4.11 -0.06
CA TYR A 11 -23.94 4.42 0.76
C TYR A 11 -24.20 5.74 1.47
N ARG A 12 -24.19 5.72 2.81
CA ARG A 12 -24.49 6.90 3.64
C ARG A 12 -25.78 7.64 3.26
N GLY A 13 -26.82 6.88 2.96
CA GLY A 13 -28.13 7.41 2.55
C GLY A 13 -28.21 7.84 1.08
N ARG A 14 -27.09 7.99 0.36
CA ARG A 14 -27.04 8.30 -1.07
C ARG A 14 -27.20 7.03 -1.90
N ASN A 15 -28.05 7.08 -2.92
CA ASN A 15 -28.24 5.95 -3.83
C ASN A 15 -27.00 5.79 -4.70
N ILE A 16 -26.38 4.60 -4.67
CA ILE A 16 -25.20 4.28 -5.50
C ILE A 16 -25.55 3.40 -6.69
N THR A 17 -26.84 3.17 -6.95
CA THR A 17 -27.30 2.40 -8.11
C THR A 17 -26.75 2.99 -9.40
N GLY A 18 -26.10 2.15 -10.21
CA GLY A 18 -25.50 2.57 -11.48
C GLY A 18 -24.08 3.14 -11.39
N HIS A 19 -23.50 3.26 -10.19
CA HIS A 19 -22.07 3.52 -10.04
C HIS A 19 -21.26 2.24 -10.35
N ALA A 20 -19.99 2.39 -10.74
CA ALA A 20 -19.07 1.28 -10.92
C ALA A 20 -18.14 1.19 -9.70
N ILE A 21 -17.99 -0.01 -9.12
CA ILE A 21 -16.94 -0.29 -8.15
C ILE A 21 -15.68 -0.68 -8.91
N VAL A 22 -14.56 -0.08 -8.53
CA VAL A 22 -13.23 -0.43 -9.02
C VAL A 22 -12.40 -0.93 -7.84
N ASP A 23 -11.39 -1.75 -8.13
CA ASP A 23 -10.42 -2.17 -7.12
C ASP A 23 -9.74 -0.95 -6.49
N GLY A 24 -9.53 -0.98 -5.17
CA GLY A 24 -8.88 0.08 -4.42
C GLY A 24 -7.47 0.39 -4.91
N GLY A 25 -6.75 -0.60 -5.46
CA GLY A 25 -5.44 -0.41 -6.07
C GLY A 25 -5.44 0.48 -7.32
N ALA A 26 -6.60 0.72 -7.93
CA ALA A 26 -6.76 1.65 -9.04
C ALA A 26 -6.95 3.12 -8.59
N LEU A 27 -7.21 3.36 -7.29
CA LEU A 27 -7.60 4.68 -6.75
C LEU A 27 -6.76 5.18 -5.56
N SER A 28 -6.15 4.32 -4.74
CA SER A 28 -5.14 4.69 -3.74
C SER A 28 -4.47 3.42 -3.20
N ASN A 29 -3.15 3.35 -3.30
CA ASN A 29 -2.39 2.19 -2.80
C ASN A 29 -2.06 2.33 -1.32
N PHE A 30 -2.28 3.51 -0.72
CA PHE A 30 -1.98 3.76 0.69
C PHE A 30 -2.99 4.73 1.34
N PRO A 31 -4.25 4.32 1.55
CA PRO A 31 -5.34 5.19 2.02
C PRO A 31 -5.28 5.51 3.53
N ILE A 32 -4.08 5.67 4.09
CA ILE A 32 -3.87 5.91 5.52
C ILE A 32 -4.49 7.25 5.97
N GLU A 33 -4.56 8.22 5.07
CA GLU A 33 -5.10 9.55 5.35
C GLU A 33 -6.58 9.48 5.76
N PHE A 34 -7.38 8.64 5.10
CA PHE A 34 -8.80 8.44 5.42
C PHE A 34 -9.01 7.85 6.82
N LEU A 35 -7.98 7.25 7.42
CA LEU A 35 -8.03 6.61 8.72
C LEU A 35 -7.45 7.49 9.84
N ILE A 36 -6.58 8.44 9.50
CA ILE A 36 -5.91 9.32 10.49
C ILE A 36 -6.53 10.72 10.55
N ASN A 37 -6.92 11.27 9.39
CA ASN A 37 -7.53 12.59 9.31
C ASN A 37 -9.05 12.52 9.50
N ASP A 38 -9.62 13.63 9.96
CA ASP A 38 -11.06 13.80 10.22
C ASP A 38 -11.54 15.16 9.69
N THR A 39 -11.09 15.55 8.49
CA THR A 39 -11.53 16.78 7.84
C THR A 39 -13.00 16.68 7.42
N GLU A 40 -13.63 17.81 7.12
CA GLU A 40 -15.04 17.82 6.69
C GLU A 40 -15.25 17.01 5.40
N GLU A 41 -14.30 17.07 4.46
CA GLU A 41 -14.34 16.30 3.22
C GLU A 41 -14.25 14.80 3.48
N ILE A 42 -13.32 14.37 4.34
CA ILE A 42 -13.19 12.96 4.74
C ILE A 42 -14.44 12.51 5.49
N ARG A 43 -14.97 13.32 6.40
CA ARG A 43 -16.23 13.03 7.10
C ARG A 43 -17.44 13.01 6.20
N ALA A 44 -17.44 13.72 5.08
CA ALA A 44 -18.48 13.69 4.05
C ALA A 44 -18.42 12.43 3.18
N VAL A 45 -17.26 11.76 3.13
CA VAL A 45 -17.06 10.47 2.45
C VAL A 45 -17.16 9.30 3.43
N MET A 46 -16.28 9.21 4.42
CA MET A 46 -16.11 8.09 5.35
C MET A 46 -17.09 8.09 6.54
N GLY A 47 -17.63 9.25 6.89
CA GLY A 47 -18.47 9.43 8.08
C GLY A 47 -17.69 10.02 9.25
N THR A 48 -18.40 10.40 10.31
CA THR A 48 -17.76 10.92 11.53
C THR A 48 -17.10 9.76 12.28
N GLN A 49 -15.80 9.88 12.54
CA GLN A 49 -15.10 8.90 13.38
C GLN A 49 -15.47 9.12 14.86
N THR A 50 -15.97 8.09 15.52
CA THR A 50 -16.37 8.18 16.95
C THR A 50 -15.20 7.99 17.91
N LYS A 51 -14.08 7.43 17.42
CA LYS A 51 -12.81 7.24 18.14
C LYS A 51 -11.67 7.41 17.16
N LYS A 52 -10.54 7.99 17.61
CA LYS A 52 -9.31 8.00 16.82
C LYS A 52 -8.65 6.62 16.86
N PRO A 53 -8.61 5.88 15.74
CA PRO A 53 -7.96 4.57 15.73
C PRO A 53 -6.45 4.70 15.86
N ASN A 54 -5.82 3.72 16.49
CA ASN A 54 -4.37 3.55 16.41
C ASN A 54 -4.04 2.92 15.06
N VAL A 55 -3.75 3.76 14.07
CA VAL A 55 -3.47 3.33 12.70
C VAL A 55 -1.98 3.13 12.50
N MET A 56 -1.62 1.95 11.99
CA MET A 56 -0.30 1.62 11.47
C MET A 56 -0.45 1.22 10.01
N GLY A 57 0.26 1.92 9.12
CA GLY A 57 0.34 1.55 7.71
C GLY A 57 1.53 0.64 7.44
N LEU A 58 1.33 -0.38 6.60
CA LEU A 58 2.40 -1.25 6.09
C LEU A 58 2.64 -0.90 4.63
N LEU A 59 3.79 -0.31 4.33
CA LEU A 59 4.14 0.10 2.98
C LEU A 59 5.16 -0.89 2.41
N ILE A 60 4.80 -1.56 1.31
CA ILE A 60 5.77 -2.30 0.49
C ILE A 60 6.62 -1.27 -0.24
N ASP A 61 7.90 -1.20 0.10
CA ASP A 61 8.83 -0.15 -0.34
C ASP A 61 9.85 -0.71 -1.35
N ASP A 62 9.56 -0.52 -2.63
CA ASP A 62 10.38 -0.94 -3.76
C ASP A 62 11.63 -0.07 -3.97
N SER A 63 11.82 0.97 -3.15
CA SER A 63 13.04 1.77 -3.13
C SER A 63 14.13 1.17 -2.23
N GLN A 64 13.75 0.31 -1.27
CA GLN A 64 14.66 -0.28 -0.29
C GLN A 64 15.02 -1.73 -0.65
N PRO A 65 16.33 -2.07 -0.74
CA PRO A 65 16.78 -3.44 -1.05
C PRO A 65 16.40 -4.42 0.06
N VAL A 66 15.98 -5.62 -0.36
CA VAL A 66 15.95 -6.79 0.51
C VAL A 66 17.40 -7.28 0.70
N PRO A 67 17.97 -7.22 1.90
CA PRO A 67 19.36 -7.62 2.13
C PRO A 67 19.56 -9.12 1.85
N ASN A 68 20.67 -9.48 1.21
CA ASN A 68 21.04 -10.87 0.89
C ASN A 68 19.98 -11.64 0.07
N LEU A 69 19.16 -10.92 -0.70
CA LEU A 69 18.18 -11.55 -1.57
C LEU A 69 18.88 -12.50 -2.56
N PRO A 70 18.57 -13.81 -2.56
CA PRO A 70 19.24 -14.78 -3.43
C PRO A 70 19.15 -14.38 -4.90
N PHE A 71 20.21 -14.64 -5.68
CA PHE A 71 20.22 -14.31 -7.11
C PHE A 71 19.07 -15.00 -7.84
N LYS A 72 18.37 -14.26 -8.69
CA LYS A 72 17.39 -14.85 -9.60
C LYS A 72 18.16 -15.36 -10.83
N PRO A 73 18.17 -16.68 -11.13
CA PRO A 73 18.70 -17.16 -12.39
C PRO A 73 18.00 -16.45 -13.54
N ASP A 74 18.76 -16.01 -14.56
CA ASP A 74 18.15 -15.61 -15.83
C ASP A 74 17.44 -16.83 -16.41
N GLU A 75 16.14 -16.96 -16.17
CA GLU A 75 15.28 -17.77 -17.02
C GLU A 75 15.31 -17.10 -18.38
N GLY A 76 16.16 -17.64 -19.26
CA GLY A 76 16.54 -17.02 -20.53
C GLY A 76 15.37 -16.41 -21.29
N ASP A 77 15.66 -15.27 -21.92
CA ASP A 77 14.80 -14.57 -22.88
C ASP A 77 13.87 -15.55 -23.62
N LYS A 78 12.61 -15.63 -23.22
CA LYS A 78 11.56 -16.22 -24.06
C LYS A 78 11.16 -15.13 -25.05
N PRO A 79 11.54 -15.22 -26.34
CA PRO A 79 11.14 -14.23 -27.32
C PRO A 79 9.67 -14.49 -27.64
N GLY A 80 8.79 -13.70 -27.05
CA GLY A 80 7.35 -13.81 -27.27
C GLY A 80 6.58 -12.98 -26.26
N VAL A 81 6.61 -11.65 -26.43
CA VAL A 81 5.74 -10.77 -25.64
C VAL A 81 4.31 -10.98 -26.13
N ASP A 82 3.60 -11.91 -25.48
CA ASP A 82 2.20 -12.24 -25.74
C ASP A 82 1.31 -10.98 -25.72
N LEU A 83 0.28 -10.95 -26.56
CA LEU A 83 -0.60 -9.80 -26.72
C LEU A 83 -1.26 -9.39 -25.39
N GLU A 84 -1.57 -10.38 -24.54
CA GLU A 84 -2.04 -10.18 -23.17
C GLU A 84 -1.00 -9.49 -22.28
N SER A 85 0.28 -9.87 -22.37
CA SER A 85 1.37 -9.21 -21.64
C SER A 85 1.56 -7.75 -22.08
N ARG A 86 1.42 -7.47 -23.39
CA ARG A 86 1.46 -6.10 -23.93
C ARG A 86 0.28 -5.27 -23.42
N TRP A 87 -0.91 -5.86 -23.34
CA TRP A 87 -2.10 -5.20 -22.80
C TRP A 87 -1.96 -4.94 -21.30
N PHE A 88 -1.38 -5.89 -20.56
CA PHE A 88 -1.04 -5.74 -19.15
C PHE A 88 -0.02 -4.61 -18.93
N ILE A 89 1.01 -4.49 -19.78
CA ILE A 89 1.99 -3.38 -19.74
C ILE A 89 1.30 -2.03 -19.99
N ILE A 90 0.34 -1.95 -20.92
CA ILE A 90 -0.40 -0.72 -21.19
C ILE A 90 -1.32 -0.35 -20.02
N LEU A 91 -2.04 -1.33 -19.44
CA LEU A 91 -2.82 -1.14 -18.23
C LEU A 91 -1.95 -0.73 -17.05
N GLN A 92 -0.75 -1.28 -16.94
CA GLN A 92 0.23 -0.85 -15.94
C GLN A 92 0.78 0.55 -16.20
N ARG A 93 0.92 1.00 -17.46
CA ARG A 93 1.34 2.38 -17.77
C ARG A 93 0.23 3.39 -17.47
N VAL A 94 -1.01 3.09 -17.84
CA VAL A 94 -2.19 3.91 -17.50
C VAL A 94 -2.40 3.92 -15.98
N GLY A 95 -2.28 2.74 -15.36
CA GLY A 95 -2.24 2.56 -13.92
C GLY A 95 -1.13 3.41 -13.30
N LYS A 96 0.10 3.37 -13.82
CA LYS A 96 1.23 4.20 -13.34
C LYS A 96 1.01 5.69 -13.50
N LEU A 97 0.29 6.18 -14.51
CA LEU A 97 -0.02 7.60 -14.68
C LEU A 97 -1.07 8.09 -13.67
N ILE A 98 -2.14 7.31 -13.48
CA ILE A 98 -3.14 7.55 -12.41
C ILE A 98 -2.46 7.42 -11.04
N ASN A 99 -1.63 6.38 -10.88
CA ASN A 99 -0.77 6.15 -9.73
C ASN A 99 0.29 7.25 -9.59
N THR A 100 0.69 8.03 -10.60
CA THR A 100 1.65 9.13 -10.43
C THR A 100 0.97 10.34 -9.78
N MET A 101 -0.27 10.65 -10.21
CA MET A 101 -1.09 11.69 -9.58
C MET A 101 -1.51 11.30 -8.16
N MET A 102 -1.90 10.05 -7.95
CA MET A 102 -2.18 9.49 -6.62
C MET A 102 -0.92 9.32 -5.79
N ASN A 103 0.21 8.89 -6.35
CA ASN A 103 1.49 8.81 -5.63
C ASN A 103 1.92 10.18 -5.15
N ALA A 104 1.62 11.29 -5.82
CA ALA A 104 1.92 12.62 -5.27
C ALA A 104 1.13 12.87 -3.97
N HIS A 105 -0.15 12.48 -3.94
CA HIS A 105 -1.01 12.58 -2.77
C HIS A 105 -0.65 11.54 -1.69
N ASP A 106 -0.51 10.26 -2.05
CA ASP A 106 -0.07 9.17 -1.19
C ASP A 106 1.35 9.44 -0.65
N ASN A 107 2.28 10.01 -1.42
CA ASN A 107 3.60 10.42 -0.93
C ASN A 107 3.51 11.60 0.04
N ALA A 108 2.62 12.56 -0.20
CA ALA A 108 2.36 13.64 0.74
C ALA A 108 1.77 13.11 2.04
N ALA A 109 0.82 12.17 1.98
CA ALA A 109 0.26 11.49 3.13
C ALA A 109 1.31 10.63 3.85
N ILE A 110 2.07 9.79 3.15
CA ILE A 110 3.18 9.00 3.69
C ILE A 110 4.19 9.92 4.35
N LYS A 111 4.55 11.07 3.75
CA LYS A 111 5.47 12.07 4.33
C LYS A 111 4.89 12.71 5.61
N THR A 112 3.60 12.99 5.60
CA THR A 112 2.88 13.59 6.74
C THR A 112 2.77 12.58 7.89
N PHE A 113 2.55 11.31 7.57
CA PHE A 113 2.30 10.23 8.53
C PHE A 113 3.46 9.24 8.65
N GLN A 114 4.71 9.63 8.31
CA GLN A 114 5.88 8.72 8.33
C GLN A 114 6.05 7.97 9.65
N LYS A 115 5.63 8.59 10.75
CA LYS A 115 5.71 8.02 12.11
C LYS A 115 4.73 6.85 12.33
N ASN A 116 3.71 6.73 11.50
CA ASN A 116 2.67 5.71 11.53
C ASN A 116 2.89 4.63 10.46
N VAL A 117 3.95 4.73 9.65
CA VAL A 117 4.19 3.84 8.51
C VAL A 117 5.42 2.98 8.76
N CYS A 118 5.23 1.67 8.80
CA CYS A 118 6.31 0.69 8.73
C CYS A 118 6.60 0.40 7.24
N ARG A 119 7.84 0.66 6.82
CA ARG A 119 8.30 0.38 5.46
C ARG A 119 8.90 -1.03 5.40
N LEU A 120 8.41 -1.83 4.48
CA LEU A 120 8.83 -3.21 4.23
C LEU A 120 9.67 -3.22 2.94
N PRO A 121 11.00 -3.43 3.01
CA PRO A 121 11.84 -3.47 1.82
C PRO A 121 11.39 -4.55 0.85
N SER A 122 11.32 -4.23 -0.45
CA SER A 122 10.96 -5.18 -1.51
C SER A 122 11.76 -5.03 -2.80
N LYS A 123 12.71 -4.10 -2.86
CA LYS A 123 13.52 -3.89 -4.07
C LYS A 123 14.32 -5.15 -4.39
N GLY A 124 14.20 -5.62 -5.63
CA GLY A 124 14.80 -6.87 -6.11
C GLY A 124 13.81 -8.04 -6.23
N VAL A 125 12.57 -7.87 -5.77
CA VAL A 125 11.45 -8.81 -6.00
C VAL A 125 10.53 -8.22 -7.07
N GLY A 126 10.18 -9.03 -8.07
CA GLY A 126 9.27 -8.60 -9.14
C GLY A 126 7.87 -8.31 -8.61
N THR A 127 7.16 -7.35 -9.21
CA THR A 127 5.74 -7.05 -8.87
C THR A 127 4.81 -8.24 -9.10
N VAL A 128 5.24 -9.19 -9.94
CA VAL A 128 4.55 -10.43 -10.28
C VAL A 128 5.62 -11.52 -10.42
N GLU A 129 6.10 -12.04 -9.29
CA GLU A 129 7.07 -13.14 -9.23
C GLU A 129 6.39 -14.35 -8.59
N PHE A 130 5.62 -15.09 -9.40
CA PHE A 130 4.84 -16.24 -8.91
C PHE A 130 5.71 -17.46 -8.59
N ASP A 131 6.89 -17.55 -9.20
CA ASP A 131 7.85 -18.66 -9.01
C ASP A 131 9.08 -18.20 -8.21
N MET A 132 8.87 -17.66 -7.00
CA MET A 132 9.98 -17.41 -6.08
C MET A 132 10.45 -18.74 -5.46
N SER A 133 11.77 -18.95 -5.43
CA SER A 133 12.34 -20.03 -4.63
C SER A 133 11.98 -19.84 -3.15
N GLU A 134 11.88 -20.95 -2.41
CA GLU A 134 11.62 -20.92 -0.96
C GLU A 134 12.60 -20.00 -0.23
N GLU A 135 13.89 -20.10 -0.56
CA GLU A 135 14.95 -19.24 -0.02
C GLU A 135 14.70 -17.73 -0.25
N ARG A 136 14.16 -17.34 -1.41
CA ARG A 136 13.82 -15.94 -1.72
C ARG A 136 12.60 -15.49 -0.91
N ILE A 137 11.59 -16.34 -0.76
CA ILE A 137 10.41 -16.07 0.06
C ILE A 137 10.81 -15.90 1.51
N GLU A 138 11.61 -16.80 2.06
CA GLU A 138 12.10 -16.73 3.45
C GLU A 138 12.90 -15.45 3.68
N CYS A 139 13.82 -15.11 2.77
CA CYS A 139 14.60 -13.87 2.85
C CYS A 139 13.71 -12.60 2.87
N LEU A 140 12.66 -12.56 2.04
CA LEU A 140 11.70 -11.45 2.00
C LEU A 140 10.90 -11.37 3.31
N ILE A 141 10.41 -12.51 3.82
CA ILE A 141 9.66 -12.59 5.08
C ILE A 141 10.52 -12.12 6.26
N ASP A 142 11.75 -12.62 6.37
CA ASP A 142 12.65 -12.28 7.47
C ASP A 142 13.06 -10.80 7.42
N THR A 143 13.29 -10.27 6.23
CA THR A 143 13.51 -8.83 6.05
C THR A 143 12.31 -8.00 6.53
N GLY A 144 11.08 -8.44 6.20
CA GLY A 144 9.86 -7.81 6.69
C GLY A 144 9.72 -7.87 8.21
N ARG A 145 10.04 -9.03 8.84
CA ARG A 145 10.03 -9.20 10.30
C ARG A 145 11.01 -8.25 10.98
N GLU A 146 12.24 -8.17 10.47
CA GLU A 146 13.26 -7.28 11.04
C GLU A 146 12.90 -5.80 10.86
N ALA A 147 12.31 -5.41 9.73
CA ALA A 147 11.80 -4.06 9.52
C ALA A 147 10.70 -3.70 10.54
N MET A 148 9.74 -4.62 10.76
CA MET A 148 8.68 -4.44 11.74
C MET A 148 9.22 -4.34 13.16
N LYS A 149 10.17 -5.21 13.54
CA LYS A 149 10.80 -5.20 14.87
C LYS A 149 11.45 -3.84 15.16
N LYS A 150 12.25 -3.33 14.23
CA LYS A 150 12.88 -2.00 14.33
C LYS A 150 11.85 -0.87 14.46
N TYR A 151 10.76 -0.95 13.71
CA TYR A 151 9.68 0.02 13.80
C TYR A 151 8.99 -0.01 15.17
N LEU A 152 8.63 -1.20 15.68
CA LEU A 152 8.01 -1.40 16.98
C LEU A 152 8.91 -0.93 18.15
N ASP A 153 10.21 -1.19 18.07
CA ASP A 153 11.18 -0.69 19.05
C ASP A 153 11.24 0.84 19.07
N THR A 154 11.18 1.46 17.88
CA THR A 154 11.18 2.91 17.73
C THR A 154 9.95 3.55 18.37
N ILE A 155 8.75 2.98 18.15
CA ILE A 155 7.53 3.50 18.78
C ILE A 155 7.52 3.25 20.30
N ALA A 156 8.02 2.11 20.77
CA ALA A 156 8.08 1.78 22.19
C ALA A 156 9.04 2.69 22.97
N ARG A 157 10.18 3.09 22.37
CA ARG A 157 11.11 4.08 22.97
C ARG A 157 10.48 5.47 23.06
N LYS A 158 9.72 5.89 22.05
CA LYS A 158 9.01 7.18 22.03
C LYS A 158 7.87 7.24 23.05
N GLY A 159 7.15 6.13 23.26
CA GLY A 159 6.14 6.04 24.31
C GLY A 159 6.74 6.28 25.70
N ARG A 160 7.86 5.61 26.01
CA ARG A 160 8.54 5.73 27.32
C ARG A 160 9.09 7.13 27.64
N THR A 161 9.60 7.85 26.63
CA THR A 161 10.13 9.21 26.80
C THR A 161 9.05 10.28 26.98
N ARG A 162 7.79 9.98 26.62
CA ARG A 162 6.66 10.90 26.76
C ARG A 162 6.04 10.83 28.17
N THR A 163 6.05 9.65 28.79
CA THR A 163 5.56 9.43 30.15
C THR A 163 6.43 10.10 31.22
N THR A 164 7.73 10.28 30.97
CA THR A 164 8.67 10.89 31.94
C THR A 164 8.66 12.43 31.95
N ARG A 165 8.05 13.08 30.96
CA ARG A 165 7.96 14.56 30.86
C ARG A 165 6.62 15.16 31.29
N GLY A 166 5.62 14.33 31.60
CA GLY A 166 4.27 14.79 31.97
C GLY A 166 4.00 14.88 33.49
N GLY A 167 5.01 14.69 34.33
CA GLY A 167 4.89 14.79 35.79
C GLY A 167 5.61 16.01 36.33
N ARG A 168 5.01 17.19 36.17
CA ARG A 168 5.20 18.39 37.01
C ARG A 168 3.94 19.24 36.95
#